data_AF-A0A142XEP7-F1
#
_entry.id   AF-A0A142XEP7-F1
#
_cell.length_a   1.000
_cell.length_b   1.000
_cell.length_c   1.000
_cell.angle_alpha   90.00
_cell.angle_beta   90.00
_cell.angle_gamma   90.00
#
_symmetry.space_group_name_H-M   'P 1'
#
loop_
_entity.id
_entity.type
_entity.pdbx_description
1 polymer ?
#
loop_
_entity_poly.entity_id
_entity_poly.type
_entity_poly.pdbx_seq_one_letter_code
_entity_poly.pdbx_strand_id
1 'polypeptide(L)'
;MPIFLRQSTASQEIPLGYFLSSTDGDTAMTALSIANTDIKLWVNGATALANKNSGGATHIANGLYYCVLDATDSATIGPMVVYCKVATALATRTECVVLAANVYDTLFGTTALSTYAGGAVASVTGAVGSVTAGVTVTTNNDKTGYTVSSGTVTTLTNLPAAPTDWLTAAALKADAVTKIQSGLSTLTASGVWANATRTLTSLSGLTLDTVTTVTNAVTLTSAYDAAKTALTVSGYTAPDNASVTKIKAAVYDTATVSGNVITLSNGATQTVDNDGNRTTVG
;
A
#
# COMPACT_ATOMS: atom_id res chain seq x y z
N MET A 1 -25.44 40.67 -46.72
CA MET A 1 -24.56 40.22 -45.61
C MET A 1 -23.27 40.98 -45.75
N PRO A 2 -22.82 41.72 -44.71
CA PRO A 2 -21.63 42.55 -44.82
C PRO A 2 -20.36 41.68 -44.89
N ILE A 3 -19.32 42.19 -45.54
CA ILE A 3 -17.99 41.58 -45.53
C ILE A 3 -17.29 41.94 -44.21
N PHE A 4 -16.77 40.95 -43.49
CA PHE A 4 -15.98 41.21 -42.29
C PHE A 4 -14.55 41.52 -42.66
N LEU A 5 -14.05 42.63 -42.12
CA LEU A 5 -12.68 43.10 -42.29
C LEU A 5 -11.97 43.09 -40.96
N ARG A 6 -10.68 42.81 -41.00
CA ARG A 6 -9.78 42.93 -39.86
C ARG A 6 -9.31 44.37 -39.73
N GLN A 7 -9.38 44.94 -38.53
CA GLN A 7 -8.94 46.31 -38.26
C GLN A 7 -7.48 46.54 -38.65
N SER A 8 -7.19 47.72 -39.21
CA SER A 8 -5.85 48.23 -39.50
C SER A 8 -4.95 47.23 -40.23
N THR A 9 -5.52 46.49 -41.18
CA THR A 9 -4.84 45.41 -41.87
C THR A 9 -4.69 45.75 -43.36
N ALA A 10 -3.45 45.66 -43.85
CA ALA A 10 -3.15 45.85 -45.26
C ALA A 10 -3.60 44.66 -46.12
N SER A 11 -3.79 44.91 -47.42
CA SER A 11 -4.02 43.87 -48.42
C SER A 11 -5.32 43.08 -48.24
N GLN A 12 -6.40 43.73 -47.81
CA GLN A 12 -7.72 43.09 -47.68
C GLN A 12 -8.52 43.27 -48.97
N GLU A 13 -8.73 42.19 -49.71
CA GLU A 13 -9.44 42.22 -50.98
C GLU A 13 -10.97 42.17 -50.76
N ILE A 14 -11.69 43.10 -51.38
CA ILE A 14 -13.15 43.10 -51.37
C ILE A 14 -13.73 43.23 -52.79
N PRO A 15 -14.75 42.43 -53.16
CA PRO A 15 -15.51 42.68 -54.37
C PRO A 15 -16.33 43.98 -54.22
N LEU A 16 -16.33 44.81 -55.26
CA LEU A 16 -17.10 46.06 -55.31
C LEU A 16 -18.49 45.87 -55.95
N GLY A 17 -18.78 44.69 -56.48
CA GLY A 17 -20.00 44.37 -57.21
C GLY A 17 -19.86 44.50 -58.74
N TYR A 18 -20.99 44.29 -59.44
CA TYR A 18 -21.06 44.39 -60.88
C TYR A 18 -21.18 45.85 -61.33
N PHE A 19 -20.27 46.27 -62.21
CA PHE A 19 -20.35 47.53 -62.93
C PHE A 19 -21.07 47.29 -64.25
N LEU A 20 -22.31 47.79 -64.30
CA LEU A 20 -23.16 47.73 -65.49
C LEU A 20 -23.18 49.10 -66.17
N SER A 21 -23.40 49.14 -67.47
CA SER A 21 -23.47 50.37 -68.25
C SER A 21 -24.53 51.30 -67.68
N SER A 22 -24.20 52.58 -67.53
CA SER A 22 -25.17 53.59 -67.08
C SER A 22 -26.26 53.89 -68.11
N THR A 23 -26.15 53.37 -69.33
CA THR A 23 -27.12 53.58 -70.40
C THR A 23 -28.28 52.60 -70.33
N ASP A 24 -28.01 51.32 -70.04
CA ASP A 24 -29.01 50.25 -70.06
C ASP A 24 -29.19 49.56 -68.70
N GLY A 25 -28.25 49.75 -67.77
CA GLY A 25 -28.27 49.10 -66.47
C GLY A 25 -28.09 47.58 -66.51
N ASP A 26 -27.61 47.03 -67.64
CA ASP A 26 -27.55 45.58 -67.89
C ASP A 26 -26.21 45.14 -68.50
N THR A 27 -25.64 45.92 -69.44
CA THR A 27 -24.39 45.53 -70.12
C THR A 27 -23.22 45.61 -69.16
N ALA A 28 -22.53 44.49 -68.93
CA ALA A 28 -21.33 44.44 -68.09
C ALA A 28 -20.18 45.26 -68.68
N MET A 29 -19.60 46.14 -67.86
CA MET A 29 -18.45 46.97 -68.23
C MET A 29 -17.15 46.25 -67.86
N THR A 30 -16.31 45.85 -68.83
CA THR A 30 -15.14 44.97 -68.56
C THR A 30 -13.78 45.66 -68.70
N ALA A 31 -13.74 46.93 -69.09
CA ALA A 31 -12.50 47.68 -69.35
C ALA A 31 -12.47 49.05 -68.64
N LEU A 32 -13.12 49.16 -67.49
CA LEU A 32 -13.12 50.37 -66.68
C LEU A 32 -11.76 50.61 -66.03
N SER A 33 -11.27 51.84 -66.13
CA SER A 33 -10.18 52.37 -65.30
C SER A 33 -10.79 53.02 -64.07
N ILE A 34 -10.71 52.34 -62.92
CA ILE A 34 -11.28 52.80 -61.65
C ILE A 34 -10.14 53.22 -60.73
N ALA A 35 -10.02 54.51 -60.43
CA ALA A 35 -9.01 55.05 -59.54
C ALA A 35 -9.46 54.97 -58.06
N ASN A 36 -8.52 55.14 -57.13
CA ASN A 36 -8.85 55.19 -55.70
C ASN A 36 -9.81 56.34 -55.35
N THR A 37 -9.77 57.44 -56.13
CA THR A 37 -10.67 58.60 -55.97
C THR A 37 -12.11 58.33 -56.38
N ASP A 38 -12.35 57.33 -57.22
CA ASP A 38 -13.68 56.87 -57.64
C ASP A 38 -14.33 55.95 -56.60
N ILE A 39 -13.54 55.48 -55.62
CA ILE A 39 -13.96 54.61 -54.52
C ILE A 39 -14.04 55.45 -53.25
N LYS A 40 -15.26 55.56 -52.72
CA LYS A 40 -15.59 56.35 -51.55
C LYS A 40 -15.92 55.45 -50.37
N LEU A 41 -15.28 55.73 -49.24
CA LEU A 41 -15.48 55.02 -47.98
C LEU A 41 -16.34 55.90 -47.06
N TRP A 42 -17.43 55.34 -46.58
CA TRP A 42 -18.09 55.81 -45.37
C TRP A 42 -17.68 54.87 -44.23
N VAL A 43 -16.92 55.40 -43.27
CA VAL A 43 -16.50 54.65 -42.08
C VAL A 43 -17.40 55.00 -40.89
N ASN A 44 -17.39 54.16 -39.87
CA ASN A 44 -18.25 54.32 -38.70
C ASN A 44 -18.10 55.72 -38.06
N GLY A 45 -19.20 56.45 -37.94
CA GLY A 45 -19.24 57.80 -37.38
C GLY A 45 -18.78 58.93 -38.33
N ALA A 46 -18.45 58.63 -39.58
CA ALA A 46 -18.09 59.67 -40.56
C ALA A 46 -19.30 60.51 -40.98
N THR A 47 -19.11 61.82 -41.11
CA THR A 47 -20.11 62.77 -41.64
C THR A 47 -19.92 63.06 -43.13
N ALA A 48 -18.85 62.55 -43.73
CA ALA A 48 -18.51 62.70 -45.14
C ALA A 48 -17.89 61.42 -45.71
N LEU A 49 -17.94 61.29 -47.03
CA LEU A 49 -17.27 60.22 -47.77
C LEU A 49 -15.80 60.58 -47.99
N ALA A 50 -14.88 59.69 -47.62
CA ALA A 50 -13.45 59.82 -47.90
C ALA A 50 -13.07 59.03 -49.15
N ASN A 51 -12.02 59.44 -49.85
CA ASN A 51 -11.40 58.57 -50.86
C ASN A 51 -10.80 57.36 -50.18
N LYS A 52 -10.82 56.23 -50.88
CA LYS A 52 -9.92 55.12 -50.55
C LYS A 52 -8.47 55.60 -50.57
N ASN A 53 -7.67 55.18 -49.59
CA ASN A 53 -6.35 55.72 -49.32
C ASN A 53 -5.37 55.51 -50.50
N SER A 54 -5.31 54.29 -51.04
CA SER A 54 -4.44 53.95 -52.17
C SER A 54 -5.01 52.80 -53.00
N GLY A 55 -4.56 52.68 -54.25
CA GLY A 55 -4.93 51.59 -55.17
C GLY A 55 -6.34 51.74 -55.76
N GLY A 56 -6.45 51.55 -57.08
CA GLY A 56 -7.72 51.50 -57.80
C GLY A 56 -8.43 50.14 -57.70
N ALA A 57 -9.48 49.95 -58.48
CA ALA A 57 -10.12 48.64 -58.63
C ALA A 57 -9.54 47.86 -59.82
N THR A 58 -9.57 46.54 -59.71
CA THR A 58 -9.10 45.61 -60.74
C THR A 58 -10.25 44.71 -61.19
N HIS A 59 -10.33 44.46 -62.50
CA HIS A 59 -11.36 43.62 -63.11
C HIS A 59 -11.15 42.14 -62.74
N ILE A 60 -12.22 41.44 -62.38
CA ILE A 60 -12.25 39.99 -62.18
C ILE A 60 -12.83 39.31 -63.43
N ALA A 61 -14.13 39.48 -63.65
CA ALA A 61 -14.89 38.86 -64.74
C ALA A 61 -16.27 39.51 -64.89
N ASN A 62 -16.81 39.57 -66.11
CA ASN A 62 -18.20 39.98 -66.38
C ASN A 62 -18.62 41.29 -65.70
N GLY A 63 -17.72 42.27 -65.61
CA GLY A 63 -17.98 43.55 -64.95
C GLY A 63 -17.90 43.53 -63.42
N LEU A 64 -17.54 42.40 -62.80
CA LEU A 64 -17.16 42.34 -61.40
C LEU A 64 -15.74 42.89 -61.22
N TYR A 65 -15.58 43.84 -60.31
CA TYR A 65 -14.28 44.39 -59.91
C TYR A 65 -14.05 44.17 -58.43
N TYR A 66 -12.79 44.15 -58.01
CA TYR A 66 -12.39 44.20 -56.60
C TYR A 66 -11.46 45.37 -56.35
N CYS A 67 -11.36 45.80 -55.10
CA CYS A 67 -10.27 46.65 -54.65
C CYS A 67 -9.56 46.02 -53.45
N VAL A 68 -8.35 46.50 -53.18
CA VAL A 68 -7.52 46.04 -52.07
C VAL A 68 -7.47 47.13 -51.01
N LEU A 69 -8.17 46.96 -49.90
CA LEU A 69 -8.14 47.89 -48.77
C LEU A 69 -6.83 47.78 -47.98
N ASP A 70 -6.37 48.91 -47.47
CA ASP A 70 -5.19 48.98 -46.62
C ASP A 70 -5.51 49.22 -45.14
N ALA A 71 -4.46 49.39 -44.34
CA ALA A 71 -4.57 49.63 -42.91
C ALA A 71 -5.26 50.96 -42.58
N THR A 72 -5.13 51.99 -43.42
CA THR A 72 -5.79 53.28 -43.23
C THR A 72 -7.29 53.17 -43.52
N ASP A 73 -7.64 52.48 -44.61
CA ASP A 73 -9.04 52.26 -44.99
C ASP A 73 -9.83 51.51 -43.91
N SER A 74 -9.16 50.57 -43.22
CA SER A 74 -9.76 49.68 -42.21
C SER A 74 -9.44 50.07 -40.76
N ALA A 75 -9.00 51.30 -40.50
CA ALA A 75 -8.54 51.71 -39.18
C ALA A 75 -9.66 51.80 -38.12
N THR A 76 -10.87 52.18 -38.54
CA THR A 76 -12.01 52.44 -37.65
C THR A 76 -12.92 51.22 -37.52
N ILE A 77 -13.08 50.71 -36.30
CA ILE A 77 -14.00 49.61 -35.99
C ILE A 77 -15.46 50.04 -36.19
N GLY A 78 -16.25 49.13 -36.76
CA GLY A 78 -17.70 49.28 -36.92
C GLY A 78 -18.15 49.16 -38.38
N PRO A 79 -19.40 49.57 -38.68
CA PRO A 79 -19.95 49.54 -40.03
C PRO A 79 -19.13 50.40 -40.99
N MET A 80 -18.90 49.89 -42.19
CA MET A 80 -18.26 50.62 -43.28
C MET A 80 -19.01 50.35 -44.58
N VAL A 81 -19.22 51.36 -45.40
CA VAL A 81 -19.84 51.19 -46.72
C VAL A 81 -18.91 51.76 -47.78
N VAL A 82 -18.67 50.96 -48.81
CA VAL A 82 -17.86 51.32 -49.98
C VAL A 82 -18.80 51.65 -51.12
N TYR A 83 -18.72 52.88 -51.60
CA TYR A 83 -19.41 53.33 -52.80
C TYR A 83 -18.40 53.49 -53.91
N CYS A 84 -18.72 53.04 -55.11
CA CYS A 84 -17.87 53.32 -56.26
C CYS A 84 -18.71 53.84 -57.42
N LYS A 85 -18.25 54.92 -58.04
CA LYS A 85 -18.87 55.48 -59.24
C LYS A 85 -17.77 55.97 -60.17
N VAL A 86 -17.73 55.39 -61.35
CA VAL A 86 -16.89 55.81 -62.47
C VAL A 86 -17.78 56.24 -63.64
N ALA A 87 -17.25 57.03 -64.57
CA ALA A 87 -17.97 57.40 -65.78
C ALA A 87 -18.46 56.16 -66.54
N THR A 88 -19.60 56.27 -67.23
CA THR A 88 -20.20 55.21 -68.08
C THR A 88 -20.72 53.96 -67.37
N ALA A 89 -20.52 53.81 -66.04
CA ALA A 89 -21.03 52.67 -65.27
C ALA A 89 -21.98 53.12 -64.14
N LEU A 90 -22.94 52.28 -63.76
CA LEU A 90 -23.78 52.50 -62.58
C LEU A 90 -22.95 52.46 -61.29
N ALA A 91 -23.44 53.15 -60.26
CA ALA A 91 -22.77 53.16 -58.96
C ALA A 91 -22.94 51.80 -58.27
N THR A 92 -21.88 51.33 -57.62
CA THR A 92 -21.93 50.13 -56.78
C THR A 92 -21.86 50.49 -55.31
N ARG A 93 -22.40 49.60 -54.47
CA ARG A 93 -22.43 49.74 -53.01
C ARG A 93 -22.09 48.40 -52.38
N THR A 94 -21.03 48.36 -51.59
CA THR A 94 -20.59 47.18 -50.85
C THR A 94 -20.59 47.46 -49.36
N GLU A 95 -21.32 46.64 -48.60
CA GLU A 95 -21.40 46.74 -47.15
C GLU A 95 -20.29 45.90 -46.49
N CYS A 96 -19.57 46.52 -45.57
CA CYS A 96 -18.51 45.89 -44.79
C CYS A 96 -18.70 46.19 -43.30
N VAL A 97 -18.04 45.41 -42.45
CA VAL A 97 -17.90 45.69 -41.02
C VAL A 97 -16.44 45.45 -40.64
N VAL A 98 -15.80 46.49 -40.11
CA VAL A 98 -14.46 46.37 -39.54
C VAL A 98 -14.59 45.85 -38.11
N LEU A 99 -14.05 44.67 -37.87
CA LEU A 99 -13.96 44.06 -36.54
C LEU A 99 -12.60 44.37 -35.94
N ALA A 100 -12.56 44.51 -34.61
CA ALA A 100 -11.30 44.54 -33.88
C ALA A 100 -10.44 43.32 -34.26
N ALA A 101 -9.12 43.50 -34.38
CA ALA A 101 -8.24 42.46 -34.92
C ALA A 101 -8.37 41.12 -34.15
N ASN A 102 -8.41 41.18 -32.82
CA ASN A 102 -8.60 40.00 -31.96
C ASN A 102 -9.95 39.29 -32.19
N VAL A 103 -11.03 40.05 -32.43
CA VAL A 103 -12.36 39.48 -32.72
C VAL A 103 -12.35 38.80 -34.07
N TYR A 104 -11.78 39.43 -35.09
CA TYR A 104 -11.61 38.82 -36.40
C TYR A 104 -10.80 37.52 -36.33
N ASP A 105 -9.67 37.54 -35.61
CA ASP A 105 -8.78 36.39 -35.47
C ASP A 105 -9.44 35.22 -34.70
N THR A 106 -10.37 35.51 -33.80
CA THR A 106 -11.17 34.50 -33.08
C THR A 106 -12.29 33.90 -33.95
N LEU A 107 -12.75 34.61 -34.97
CA LEU A 107 -13.83 34.14 -35.84
C LEU A 107 -13.29 33.45 -37.10
N PHE A 108 -12.20 33.96 -37.67
CA PHE A 108 -11.71 33.56 -38.99
C PHE A 108 -10.20 33.25 -39.02
N GLY A 109 -9.45 33.60 -37.96
CA GLY A 109 -8.00 33.42 -37.90
C GLY A 109 -7.57 32.02 -37.47
N THR A 110 -6.26 31.82 -37.31
CA THR A 110 -5.69 30.54 -36.83
C THR A 110 -6.00 30.26 -35.36
N THR A 111 -6.44 31.28 -34.61
CA THR A 111 -6.94 31.18 -33.24
C THR A 111 -8.46 31.01 -33.19
N ALA A 112 -9.11 30.74 -34.32
CA ALA A 112 -10.55 30.56 -34.33
C ALA A 112 -10.99 29.41 -33.43
N LEU A 113 -12.12 29.59 -32.74
CA LEU A 113 -12.67 28.56 -31.88
C LEU A 113 -12.91 27.28 -32.69
N SER A 114 -12.33 26.17 -32.24
CA SER A 114 -12.56 24.88 -32.89
C SER A 114 -14.03 24.49 -32.75
N THR A 115 -14.67 24.17 -33.87
CA THR A 115 -16.04 23.63 -33.92
C THR A 115 -16.11 22.17 -33.48
N TYR A 116 -14.97 21.51 -33.28
CA TYR A 116 -14.88 20.21 -32.64
C TYR A 116 -15.22 20.35 -31.15
N ALA A 117 -16.13 19.53 -30.63
CA ALA A 117 -16.49 19.48 -29.20
C ALA A 117 -15.32 19.06 -28.25
N GLY A 118 -14.11 18.90 -28.78
CA GLY A 118 -12.85 18.74 -28.04
C GLY A 118 -11.80 19.83 -28.35
N GLY A 119 -12.23 20.93 -28.96
CA GLY A 119 -11.38 22.07 -29.29
C GLY A 119 -11.12 22.96 -28.08
N ALA A 120 -9.86 23.05 -27.66
CA ALA A 120 -9.28 24.04 -26.74
C ALA A 120 -10.16 24.58 -25.58
N VAL A 121 -11.10 23.80 -25.05
CA VAL A 121 -11.39 23.89 -23.63
C VAL A 121 -10.24 23.14 -22.98
N ALA A 122 -9.19 23.86 -22.59
CA ALA A 122 -8.07 23.37 -21.79
C ALA A 122 -7.82 21.87 -21.98
N SER A 123 -7.13 21.47 -23.07
CA SER A 123 -6.62 20.10 -23.08
C SER A 123 -5.85 19.96 -21.77
N VAL A 124 -6.33 19.07 -20.90
CA VAL A 124 -5.67 18.78 -19.63
C VAL A 124 -4.22 18.41 -19.92
N THR A 125 -3.91 17.87 -21.10
CA THR A 125 -2.55 17.67 -21.61
C THR A 125 -1.70 18.95 -21.67
N GLY A 126 -2.23 20.07 -22.19
CA GLY A 126 -1.50 21.35 -22.27
C GLY A 126 -1.39 22.08 -20.94
N ALA A 127 -2.45 22.03 -20.12
CA ALA A 127 -2.42 22.59 -18.78
C ALA A 127 -1.46 21.81 -17.85
N VAL A 128 -1.47 20.47 -17.92
CA VAL A 128 -0.55 19.60 -17.16
C VAL A 128 0.89 19.73 -17.67
N GLY A 129 1.11 19.91 -18.97
CA GLY A 129 2.44 20.16 -19.53
C GLY A 129 3.09 21.47 -19.05
N SER A 130 2.31 22.44 -18.56
CA SER A 130 2.81 23.68 -17.95
C SER A 130 3.13 23.57 -16.47
N VAL A 131 2.79 22.44 -15.83
CA VAL A 131 3.03 22.23 -14.41
C VAL A 131 4.45 21.74 -14.19
N THR A 132 5.37 22.70 -14.06
CA THR A 132 6.79 22.43 -13.75
C THR A 132 7.03 22.21 -12.25
N ALA A 133 6.05 22.51 -11.40
CA ALA A 133 6.09 22.35 -9.94
C ALA A 133 5.17 21.22 -9.46
N GLY A 134 5.26 20.84 -8.19
CA GLY A 134 4.36 19.83 -7.61
C GLY A 134 2.89 20.27 -7.61
N VAL A 135 1.99 19.32 -7.86
CA VAL A 135 0.53 19.52 -7.80
C VAL A 135 0.00 19.05 -6.44
N THR A 136 -0.74 19.91 -5.75
CA THR A 136 -1.51 19.50 -4.56
C THR A 136 -2.88 19.00 -4.99
N VAL A 137 -3.17 17.72 -4.73
CA VAL A 137 -4.47 17.11 -5.04
C VAL A 137 -5.29 17.01 -3.75
N THR A 138 -6.44 17.70 -3.69
CA THR A 138 -7.33 17.69 -2.50
C THR A 138 -8.10 16.38 -2.37
N THR A 139 -8.59 15.83 -3.48
CA THR A 139 -9.25 14.52 -3.52
C THR A 139 -8.79 13.75 -4.76
N ASN A 140 -8.30 12.53 -4.56
CA ASN A 140 -8.07 11.59 -5.65
C ASN A 140 -9.05 10.42 -5.53
N ASN A 141 -9.99 10.34 -6.47
CA ASN A 141 -10.98 9.27 -6.54
C ASN A 141 -10.43 8.02 -7.21
N ASP A 142 -9.36 8.12 -8.00
CA ASP A 142 -8.66 6.96 -8.55
C ASP A 142 -7.52 6.55 -7.61
N LYS A 143 -7.76 5.46 -6.88
CA LYS A 143 -6.79 4.90 -5.94
C LYS A 143 -5.85 3.88 -6.59
N THR A 144 -6.02 3.63 -7.89
CA THR A 144 -5.29 2.61 -8.64
C THR A 144 -4.08 3.25 -9.30
N GLY A 145 -2.87 2.82 -8.94
CA GLY A 145 -1.64 3.23 -9.64
C GLY A 145 -0.90 4.45 -9.06
N TYR A 146 -1.35 5.07 -7.97
CA TYR A 146 -0.56 6.10 -7.29
C TYR A 146 0.41 5.46 -6.30
N THR A 147 1.71 5.64 -6.53
CA THR A 147 2.76 5.23 -5.59
C THR A 147 3.36 6.49 -4.98
N VAL A 148 3.33 6.62 -3.65
CA VAL A 148 4.07 7.70 -2.99
C VAL A 148 5.55 7.45 -3.25
N SER A 149 6.19 8.32 -4.02
CA SER A 149 7.62 8.20 -4.33
C SER A 149 8.39 8.08 -3.02
N SER A 150 9.23 7.06 -2.92
CA SER A 150 9.93 6.57 -1.73
C SER A 150 11.05 7.52 -1.27
N GLY A 151 10.73 8.80 -1.06
CA GLY A 151 11.65 9.85 -0.65
C GLY A 151 11.26 10.39 0.72
N THR A 152 11.64 9.68 1.77
CA THR A 152 11.81 10.20 3.14
C THR A 152 10.52 10.59 3.88
N VAL A 153 10.06 9.64 4.71
CA VAL A 153 9.14 9.81 5.84
C VAL A 153 7.69 10.12 5.46
N THR A 154 6.89 9.07 5.43
CA THR A 154 5.44 9.19 5.54
C THR A 154 5.04 8.97 7.00
N THR A 155 4.92 10.02 7.79
CA THR A 155 4.00 9.97 8.93
C THR A 155 2.61 9.75 8.35
N LEU A 156 2.21 8.49 8.31
CA LEU A 156 0.96 8.03 7.73
C LEU A 156 -0.11 8.25 8.84
N THR A 157 -0.63 9.48 8.97
CA THR A 157 -1.43 9.92 10.14
C THR A 157 -2.90 9.48 10.12
N ASN A 158 -3.33 8.72 9.12
CA ASN A 158 -4.72 8.34 8.92
C ASN A 158 -4.86 6.90 8.41
N LEU A 159 -3.99 6.01 8.91
CA LEU A 159 -4.15 4.59 8.66
C LEU A 159 -5.49 4.10 9.23
N PRO A 160 -6.25 3.28 8.50
CA PRO A 160 -7.35 2.54 9.10
C PRO A 160 -6.82 1.64 10.23
N ALA A 161 -7.73 1.10 11.05
CA ALA A 161 -7.37 0.03 11.96
C ALA A 161 -6.72 -1.12 11.17
N ALA A 162 -5.64 -1.70 11.71
CA ALA A 162 -4.85 -2.70 11.01
C ALA A 162 -5.67 -3.94 10.63
N PRO A 163 -5.83 -4.25 9.33
CA PRO A 163 -6.41 -5.52 8.91
C PRO A 163 -5.47 -6.68 9.29
N THR A 164 -6.01 -7.90 9.25
CA THR A 164 -5.17 -9.11 9.24
C THR A 164 -4.16 -9.05 8.10
N ASP A 165 -2.92 -9.47 8.35
CA ASP A 165 -1.82 -9.54 7.38
C ASP A 165 -1.33 -8.19 6.81
N TRP A 166 -1.61 -7.07 7.46
CA TRP A 166 -1.09 -5.77 7.01
C TRP A 166 0.45 -5.69 7.00
N LEU A 167 1.09 -6.44 7.89
CA LEU A 167 2.53 -6.64 7.94
C LEU A 167 2.84 -8.05 7.43
N THR A 168 3.48 -8.15 6.26
CA THR A 168 4.03 -9.43 5.81
C THR A 168 5.29 -9.77 6.61
N ALA A 169 5.67 -11.04 6.69
CA ALA A 169 6.93 -11.44 7.34
C ALA A 169 8.16 -10.72 6.77
N ALA A 170 8.14 -10.41 5.46
CA ALA A 170 9.19 -9.64 4.79
C ALA A 170 9.22 -8.15 5.19
N ALA A 171 8.08 -7.59 5.62
CA ALA A 171 7.99 -6.22 6.10
C ALA A 171 8.65 -6.04 7.49
N LEU A 172 8.69 -7.11 8.30
CA LEU A 172 9.34 -7.08 9.60
C LEU A 172 10.86 -7.28 9.44
N LYS A 173 11.65 -6.28 9.81
CA LYS A 173 13.13 -6.39 9.78
C LYS A 173 13.61 -7.49 10.72
N ALA A 174 14.61 -8.27 10.29
CA ALA A 174 15.23 -9.33 11.08
C ALA A 174 15.68 -8.83 12.46
N ASP A 175 16.22 -7.61 12.55
CA ASP A 175 16.63 -6.99 13.82
C ASP A 175 15.47 -6.84 14.82
N ALA A 176 14.25 -6.58 14.34
CA ALA A 176 13.07 -6.49 15.21
C ALA A 176 12.72 -7.87 15.79
N VAL A 177 12.79 -8.92 14.96
CA VAL A 177 12.60 -10.30 15.39
C VAL A 177 13.65 -10.69 16.43
N THR A 178 14.92 -10.40 16.16
CA THR A 178 16.04 -10.69 17.07
C THR A 178 15.87 -10.00 18.43
N LYS A 179 15.47 -8.71 18.44
CA LYS A 179 15.25 -7.97 19.69
C LYS A 179 14.12 -8.55 20.53
N ILE A 180 12.99 -8.89 19.90
CA ILE A 180 11.86 -9.53 20.60
C ILE A 180 12.30 -10.87 21.19
N GLN A 181 13.01 -11.68 20.41
CA GLN A 181 13.52 -12.98 20.87
C GLN A 181 14.54 -12.85 21.99
N SER A 182 15.39 -11.81 21.97
CA SER A 182 16.39 -11.57 23.03
C SER A 182 15.78 -11.29 24.41
N GLY A 183 14.56 -10.72 24.44
CA GLY A 183 13.83 -10.43 25.68
C GLY A 183 13.02 -11.62 26.21
N LEU A 184 12.92 -12.70 25.44
CA LEU A 184 12.17 -13.89 25.81
C LEU A 184 13.13 -15.02 26.21
N SER A 185 12.74 -15.81 27.22
CA SER A 185 13.49 -17.02 27.56
C SER A 185 13.53 -17.97 26.37
N THR A 186 14.73 -18.31 25.90
CA THR A 186 14.93 -19.37 24.91
C THR A 186 14.99 -20.76 25.54
N LEU A 187 14.99 -20.85 26.87
CA LEU A 187 14.96 -22.13 27.58
C LEU A 187 13.61 -22.82 27.34
N THR A 188 13.68 -24.06 26.90
CA THR A 188 12.54 -24.97 26.95
C THR A 188 12.17 -25.26 28.41
N ALA A 189 10.99 -25.82 28.65
CA ALA A 189 10.61 -26.30 29.98
C ALA A 189 11.71 -27.21 30.56
N SER A 190 12.24 -28.16 29.78
CA SER A 190 13.37 -29.00 30.23
C SER A 190 14.60 -28.20 30.65
N GLY A 191 14.94 -27.12 29.95
CA GLY A 191 16.07 -26.25 30.29
C GLY A 191 15.85 -25.46 31.59
N VAL A 192 14.61 -25.00 31.83
CA VAL A 192 14.24 -24.38 33.11
C VAL A 192 14.32 -25.38 34.27
N TRP A 193 14.00 -26.64 34.01
CA TRP A 193 14.02 -27.69 35.03
C TRP A 193 15.43 -28.21 35.33
N ALA A 194 16.39 -28.07 34.40
CA ALA A 194 17.77 -28.53 34.58
C ALA A 194 18.68 -27.54 35.33
N ASN A 195 18.45 -26.23 35.20
CA ASN A 195 19.39 -25.20 35.66
C ASN A 195 19.12 -24.62 37.06
N ALA A 196 18.00 -24.96 37.69
CA ALA A 196 17.64 -24.42 39.00
C ALA A 196 17.82 -25.48 40.08
N THR A 197 18.75 -25.26 41.03
CA THR A 197 18.67 -25.88 42.36
C THR A 197 17.44 -25.31 43.04
N ARG A 198 16.36 -26.10 43.16
CA ARG A 198 15.09 -25.64 43.74
C ARG A 198 14.93 -26.21 45.14
N THR A 199 14.61 -25.34 46.08
CA THR A 199 14.07 -25.77 47.38
C THR A 199 12.62 -26.18 47.17
N LEU A 200 12.36 -27.48 47.25
CA LEU A 200 10.99 -27.99 47.22
C LEU A 200 10.33 -27.65 48.56
N THR A 201 9.37 -26.72 48.56
CA THR A 201 8.69 -26.25 49.79
C THR A 201 7.56 -27.17 50.26
N SER A 202 7.09 -28.09 49.40
CA SER A 202 6.12 -29.14 49.76
C SER A 202 6.26 -30.35 48.84
N LEU A 203 6.19 -31.56 49.40
CA LEU A 203 6.16 -32.82 48.66
C LEU A 203 4.73 -33.26 48.28
N SER A 204 3.70 -32.47 48.60
CA SER A 204 2.31 -32.86 48.35
C SER A 204 2.04 -32.97 46.85
N GLY A 205 1.84 -34.20 46.34
CA GLY A 205 1.48 -34.47 44.95
C GLY A 205 2.63 -34.91 44.03
N LEU A 206 3.85 -35.11 44.53
CA LEU A 206 4.97 -35.64 43.75
C LEU A 206 5.17 -37.15 44.04
N THR A 207 5.17 -37.99 43.00
CA THR A 207 5.63 -39.38 43.12
C THR A 207 7.14 -39.42 42.90
N LEU A 208 7.87 -39.85 43.92
CA LEU A 208 9.33 -39.95 43.87
C LEU A 208 9.70 -41.35 43.34
N ASP A 209 10.20 -41.42 42.10
CA ASP A 209 10.50 -42.69 41.41
C ASP A 209 11.77 -43.36 41.97
N THR A 210 12.82 -42.60 42.28
CA THR A 210 14.04 -43.13 42.91
C THR A 210 14.68 -42.09 43.82
N VAL A 211 15.01 -42.48 45.05
CA VAL A 211 15.72 -41.63 46.03
C VAL A 211 17.10 -42.23 46.28
N THR A 212 18.15 -41.55 45.84
CA THR A 212 19.54 -42.01 46.01
C THR A 212 20.18 -41.51 47.29
N THR A 213 19.82 -40.31 47.76
CA THR A 213 20.38 -39.71 48.99
C THR A 213 19.33 -38.85 49.69
N VAL A 214 19.17 -39.03 51.00
CA VAL A 214 18.37 -38.17 51.88
C VAL A 214 19.31 -37.55 52.91
N THR A 215 19.57 -36.25 52.81
CA THR A 215 20.49 -35.54 53.71
C THR A 215 19.81 -34.96 54.96
N ASN A 216 18.48 -34.80 54.95
CA ASN A 216 17.70 -34.27 56.08
C ASN A 216 16.60 -35.25 56.50
N ALA A 217 16.28 -35.29 57.79
CA ALA A 217 15.27 -36.19 58.35
C ALA A 217 13.91 -36.03 57.65
N VAL A 218 13.52 -37.04 56.87
CA VAL A 218 12.16 -37.19 56.36
C VAL A 218 11.33 -37.84 57.47
N THR A 219 10.22 -37.23 57.85
CA THR A 219 9.25 -37.84 58.75
C THR A 219 8.58 -39.00 57.99
N LEU A 220 9.10 -40.21 58.13
CA LEU A 220 8.52 -41.41 57.56
C LEU A 220 7.26 -41.77 58.34
N THR A 221 6.18 -42.15 57.64
CA THR A 221 4.86 -42.46 58.20
C THR A 221 4.89 -43.45 59.36
N SER A 222 3.81 -43.48 60.15
CA SER A 222 3.62 -44.25 61.39
C SER A 222 4.01 -45.74 61.38
N ALA A 223 4.13 -46.38 60.20
CA ALA A 223 4.61 -47.75 60.07
C ALA A 223 6.11 -47.92 60.39
N TYR A 224 6.96 -46.91 60.17
CA TYR A 224 8.40 -46.98 60.44
C TYR A 224 8.73 -46.73 61.92
N ASP A 225 7.92 -45.92 62.62
CA ASP A 225 8.10 -45.64 64.04
C ASP A 225 7.92 -46.91 64.89
N ALA A 226 6.97 -47.80 64.56
CA ALA A 226 6.75 -49.02 65.32
C ALA A 226 8.00 -49.93 65.40
N ALA A 227 8.76 -50.05 64.29
CA ALA A 227 9.98 -50.86 64.25
C ALA A 227 11.11 -50.24 65.08
N LYS A 228 11.21 -48.90 65.09
CA LYS A 228 12.20 -48.17 65.87
C LYS A 228 11.86 -48.17 67.37
N THR A 229 10.58 -48.03 67.71
CA THR A 229 10.07 -48.11 69.08
C THR A 229 10.25 -49.52 69.65
N ALA A 230 9.99 -50.57 68.87
CA ALA A 230 10.19 -51.96 69.27
C ALA A 230 11.66 -52.25 69.63
N LEU A 231 12.62 -51.66 68.91
CA LEU A 231 14.05 -51.80 69.20
C LEU A 231 14.49 -51.00 70.44
N THR A 232 13.78 -49.92 70.77
CA THR A 232 14.06 -49.09 71.96
C THR A 232 13.46 -49.64 73.26
N VAL A 233 12.73 -50.76 73.22
CA VAL A 233 12.26 -51.43 74.45
C VAL A 233 13.49 -51.94 75.21
N SER A 234 13.83 -51.22 76.29
CA SER A 234 14.92 -51.54 77.21
C SER A 234 14.80 -52.98 77.68
N GLY A 235 15.67 -53.86 77.17
CA GLY A 235 15.70 -55.29 77.53
C GLY A 235 15.86 -56.25 76.37
N TYR A 236 15.67 -55.82 75.11
CA TYR A 236 16.00 -56.68 73.97
C TYR A 236 17.50 -56.61 73.66
N THR A 237 18.27 -57.52 74.24
CA THR A 237 19.61 -57.85 73.75
C THR A 237 19.45 -58.95 72.69
N ALA A 238 19.87 -58.69 71.46
CA ALA A 238 19.89 -59.73 70.44
C ALA A 238 20.69 -60.95 70.95
N PRO A 239 20.19 -62.20 70.82
CA PRO A 239 20.91 -63.37 71.30
C PRO A 239 22.30 -63.44 70.68
N ASP A 240 23.34 -63.65 71.49
CA ASP A 240 24.68 -63.83 70.94
C ASP A 240 24.76 -65.13 70.11
N ASN A 241 25.67 -65.15 69.13
CA ASN A 241 25.83 -66.31 68.25
C ASN A 241 26.19 -67.59 69.02
N ALA A 242 26.82 -67.47 70.19
CA ALA A 242 27.17 -68.62 71.03
C ALA A 242 25.92 -69.27 71.65
N SER A 243 24.94 -68.46 72.06
CA SER A 243 23.66 -68.88 72.63
C SER A 243 22.78 -69.53 71.58
N VAL A 244 22.76 -68.97 70.37
CA VAL A 244 22.09 -69.57 69.21
C VAL A 244 22.71 -70.94 68.86
N THR A 245 24.04 -71.06 68.96
CA THR A 245 24.76 -72.33 68.71
C THR A 245 24.42 -73.39 69.76
N LYS A 246 24.35 -73.01 71.05
CA LYS A 246 23.93 -73.92 72.13
C LYS A 246 22.49 -74.42 71.96
N ILE A 247 21.57 -73.55 71.57
CA ILE A 247 20.18 -73.93 71.29
C ILE A 247 20.11 -74.91 70.12
N LYS A 248 20.88 -74.68 69.05
CA LYS A 248 20.97 -75.64 67.93
C LYS A 248 21.47 -77.02 68.38
N ALA A 249 22.50 -77.07 69.22
CA ALA A 249 23.04 -78.34 69.74
C ALA A 249 22.05 -79.07 70.67
N ALA A 250 21.22 -78.35 71.42
CA ALA A 250 20.21 -78.94 72.29
C ALA A 250 18.98 -79.46 71.54
N VAL A 251 18.64 -78.85 70.40
CA VAL A 251 17.46 -79.20 69.59
C VAL A 251 17.80 -80.24 68.51
N TYR A 252 19.03 -80.23 68.00
CA TYR A 252 19.55 -81.21 67.06
C TYR A 252 20.66 -82.03 67.75
N ASP A 253 20.26 -83.05 68.50
CA ASP A 253 21.21 -83.95 69.14
C ASP A 253 21.96 -84.76 68.07
N THR A 254 23.26 -84.52 67.92
CA THR A 254 24.15 -85.30 67.05
C THR A 254 24.50 -86.63 67.72
N ALA A 255 23.52 -87.51 67.82
CA ALA A 255 23.67 -88.80 68.48
C ALA A 255 24.56 -89.75 67.65
N THR A 256 25.47 -90.47 68.31
CA THR A 256 26.31 -91.48 67.65
C THR A 256 25.68 -92.87 67.86
N VAL A 257 25.53 -93.65 66.79
CA VAL A 257 24.87 -94.97 66.83
C VAL A 257 25.93 -96.08 66.76
N SER A 258 25.88 -97.02 67.71
CA SER A 258 26.71 -98.24 67.69
C SER A 258 25.84 -99.46 68.01
N GLY A 259 25.49 -100.23 66.98
CA GLY A 259 24.48 -101.28 67.09
C GLY A 259 23.11 -100.70 67.44
N ASN A 260 22.39 -101.32 68.39
CA ASN A 260 21.10 -100.81 68.88
C ASN A 260 21.23 -99.80 70.03
N VAL A 261 22.41 -99.24 70.29
CA VAL A 261 22.60 -98.20 71.33
C VAL A 261 22.85 -96.84 70.68
N ILE A 262 22.11 -95.83 71.13
CA ILE A 262 22.27 -94.43 70.77
C ILE A 262 22.78 -93.66 71.98
N THR A 263 23.96 -93.06 71.86
CA THR A 263 24.49 -92.13 72.87
C THR A 263 24.12 -90.71 72.49
N LEU A 264 23.36 -90.05 73.37
CA LEU A 264 22.98 -88.65 73.23
C LEU A 264 24.14 -87.72 73.57
N SER A 265 24.08 -86.47 73.09
CA SER A 265 25.09 -85.44 73.36
C SER A 265 25.26 -85.12 74.85
N ASN A 266 24.27 -85.47 75.69
CA ASN A 266 24.33 -85.32 77.14
C ASN A 266 24.96 -86.53 77.87
N GLY A 267 25.46 -87.53 77.14
CA GLY A 267 26.08 -88.73 77.68
C GLY A 267 25.12 -89.85 78.10
N ALA A 268 23.80 -89.61 78.06
CA ALA A 268 22.82 -90.66 78.30
C ALA A 268 22.80 -91.67 77.13
N THR A 269 22.66 -92.95 77.45
CA THR A 269 22.51 -94.01 76.45
C THR A 269 21.07 -94.48 76.38
N GLN A 270 20.61 -94.71 75.16
CA GLN A 270 19.32 -95.31 74.90
C GLN A 270 19.51 -96.56 74.07
N THR A 271 18.77 -97.62 74.37
CA THR A 271 18.67 -98.77 73.49
C THR A 271 17.47 -98.60 72.58
N VAL A 272 17.60 -99.08 71.35
CA VAL A 272 16.52 -99.16 70.37
C VAL A 272 16.17 -100.63 70.25
N ASP A 273 14.90 -100.99 70.35
CA ASP A 273 14.46 -102.35 70.04
C ASP A 273 14.21 -102.52 68.54
N ASN A 274 13.84 -103.72 68.12
CA ASN A 274 13.63 -104.03 66.69
C ASN A 274 12.41 -103.31 66.09
N ASP A 275 11.53 -102.77 66.93
CA ASP A 275 10.37 -101.97 66.50
C ASP A 275 10.71 -100.47 66.44
N GLY A 276 11.95 -100.09 66.77
CA GLY A 276 12.43 -98.71 66.74
C GLY A 276 12.13 -97.90 67.98
N ASN A 277 11.57 -98.52 69.04
CA ASN A 277 11.29 -97.82 70.29
C ASN A 277 12.57 -97.60 71.08
N ARG A 278 12.71 -96.39 71.62
CA ARG A 278 13.89 -95.98 72.39
C ARG A 278 13.60 -96.09 73.87
N THR A 279 14.45 -96.82 74.58
CA THR A 279 14.39 -96.95 76.04
C THR A 279 15.69 -96.42 76.65
N THR A 280 15.58 -95.49 77.59
CA THR A 280 16.74 -94.95 78.30
C THR A 280 17.36 -96.03 79.17
N VAL A 281 18.66 -96.25 79.01
CA VAL A 281 19.46 -97.07 79.90
C VAL A 281 19.96 -96.14 81.00
N GLY A 282 19.64 -96.46 82.26
CA GLY A 282 19.93 -95.63 83.43
C GLY A 282 21.42 -95.38 83.64
#